data_AF-A0A3Q9EUZ3-F1
#
_entry.id   AF-A0A3Q9EUZ3-F1
#
_cell.length_a   1.000
_cell.length_b   1.000
_cell.length_c   1.000
_cell.angle_alpha   90.00
_cell.angle_beta   90.00
_cell.angle_gamma   90.00
#
_symmetry.space_group_name_H-M   'P 1'
#
loop_
_entity.id
_entity.type
_entity.pdbx_description
1 polymer ?
#
loop_
_entity_poly.entity_id
_entity_poly.type
_entity_poly.pdbx_seq_one_letter_code
_entity_poly.pdbx_strand_id
1 'polypeptide(L)'
;MDEQRAEIVAQGREALADIRRASDEAAAAIVRVVEQRTGVSLVAGPPSVMDATRAQLVEADRRAQHAVAAMELIRGWFWPPSVTTLGEFIRELPQDVREQIADHLVQAGLS
;
A
#
# COMPACT_ATOMS: atom_id res chain seq x y z
N MET A 1 -6.68 -9.91 40.48
CA MET A 1 -6.21 -10.98 39.56
C MET A 1 -6.28 -10.54 38.10
N ASP A 2 -7.29 -9.77 37.69
CA ASP A 2 -7.41 -9.33 36.29
C ASP A 2 -6.39 -8.27 35.87
N GLU A 3 -6.01 -7.36 36.77
CA GLU A 3 -5.05 -6.28 36.49
C GLU A 3 -3.63 -6.80 36.23
N GLN A 4 -3.18 -7.75 37.05
CA GLN A 4 -1.88 -8.40 36.91
C GLN A 4 -1.78 -9.25 35.63
N ARG A 5 -2.91 -9.84 35.20
CA ARG A 5 -3.00 -10.58 33.94
C ARG A 5 -2.98 -9.64 32.73
N ALA A 6 -3.63 -8.48 32.84
CA ALA A 6 -3.61 -7.45 31.80
C ALA A 6 -2.20 -6.87 31.60
N GLU A 7 -1.46 -6.66 32.68
CA GLU A 7 -0.08 -6.15 32.65
C GLU A 7 0.88 -7.13 31.95
N ILE A 8 0.79 -8.43 32.27
CA ILE A 8 1.58 -9.48 31.60
C ILE A 8 1.27 -9.55 30.10
N VAL A 9 -0.01 -9.41 29.72
CA VAL A 9 -0.40 -9.39 28.29
C VAL A 9 0.12 -8.15 27.58
N ALA A 10 0.12 -6.98 28.24
CA ALA A 10 0.66 -5.75 27.68
C ALA A 10 2.18 -5.85 27.43
N GLN A 11 2.94 -6.32 28.43
CA GLN A 11 4.38 -6.55 28.32
C GLN A 11 4.71 -7.59 27.25
N GLY A 12 3.91 -8.65 27.15
CA GLY A 12 4.07 -9.66 26.09
C GLY A 12 3.86 -9.10 24.69
N ARG A 13 2.88 -8.20 24.50
CA ARG A 13 2.64 -7.52 23.21
C ARG A 13 3.77 -6.55 22.86
N GLU A 14 4.28 -5.83 23.84
CA GLU A 14 5.42 -4.92 23.66
C GLU A 14 6.69 -5.68 23.26
N ALA A 15 7.02 -6.76 23.97
CA ALA A 15 8.16 -7.61 23.62
C ALA A 15 8.04 -8.22 22.20
N LEU A 16 6.84 -8.65 21.79
CA LEU A 16 6.59 -9.13 20.43
C LEU A 16 6.75 -8.02 19.38
N ALA A 17 6.31 -6.80 19.69
CA ALA A 17 6.50 -5.64 18.81
C ALA A 17 7.98 -5.29 18.63
N ASP A 18 8.77 -5.39 19.71
CA ASP A 18 10.21 -5.14 19.68
C ASP A 18 10.96 -6.19 18.87
N ILE A 19 10.62 -7.47 19.04
CA ILE A 19 11.18 -8.57 18.22
C ILE A 19 10.88 -8.35 16.74
N ARG A 20 9.64 -7.95 16.41
CA ARG A 20 9.26 -7.66 15.04
C ARG A 20 10.06 -6.50 14.46
N ARG A 21 10.21 -5.40 15.20
CA ARG A 21 11.01 -4.24 14.78
C ARG A 21 12.47 -4.62 14.52
N ALA A 22 13.08 -5.37 15.44
CA ALA A 22 14.45 -5.86 15.27
C ALA A 22 14.60 -6.80 14.07
N SER A 23 13.60 -7.64 13.81
CA SER A 23 13.59 -8.54 12.65
C SER A 23 13.48 -7.79 11.33
N ASP A 24 12.62 -6.78 11.26
CA ASP A 24 12.45 -5.92 10.08
C ASP A 24 13.73 -5.12 9.79
N GLU A 25 14.38 -4.58 10.83
CA GLU A 25 15.68 -3.89 10.71
C GLU A 25 16.80 -4.82 10.23
N ALA A 26 16.85 -6.05 10.74
CA ALA A 26 17.81 -7.06 10.32
C ALA A 26 17.58 -7.48 8.86
N ALA A 27 16.32 -7.69 8.45
CA ALA A 27 15.97 -7.99 7.06
C ALA A 27 16.38 -6.85 6.12
N ALA A 28 16.10 -5.59 6.49
CA ALA A 28 16.50 -4.42 5.72
C ALA A 28 18.03 -4.26 5.64
N ALA A 29 18.77 -4.62 6.69
CA ALA A 29 20.24 -4.63 6.66
C ALA A 29 20.77 -5.70 5.69
N ILE A 30 20.20 -6.91 5.69
CA ILE A 30 20.58 -7.99 4.77
C ILE A 30 20.31 -7.58 3.32
N VAL A 31 19.12 -7.03 3.03
CA VAL A 31 18.75 -6.54 1.69
C VAL A 31 19.77 -5.51 1.19
N ARG A 32 20.11 -4.50 2.01
CA ARG A 32 21.09 -3.48 1.65
C ARG A 32 22.47 -4.08 1.35
N VAL A 33 22.94 -5.03 2.15
CA VAL A 33 24.25 -5.67 1.95
C VAL A 33 24.28 -6.46 0.63
N VAL A 34 23.21 -7.19 0.32
CA VAL A 34 23.14 -7.96 -0.93
C VAL A 34 23.04 -7.03 -2.13
N GLU A 35 22.20 -6.00 -2.07
CA GLU A 35 22.08 -4.98 -3.13
C GLU A 35 23.41 -4.29 -3.42
N GLN A 36 24.11 -3.83 -2.38
CA GLN A 36 25.41 -3.16 -2.53
C GLN A 36 26.50 -4.07 -3.10
N ARG A 37 26.49 -5.37 -2.76
CA ARG A 37 27.54 -6.30 -3.19
C ARG A 37 27.30 -6.94 -4.55
N THR A 38 26.03 -7.10 -4.94
CA THR A 38 25.65 -7.87 -6.13
C THR A 38 24.98 -7.03 -7.21
N GLY A 39 24.45 -5.84 -6.86
CA GLY A 39 23.61 -5.04 -7.74
C GLY A 39 22.20 -5.62 -7.95
N VAL A 40 21.86 -6.74 -7.31
CA VAL A 40 20.55 -7.40 -7.40
C VAL A 40 19.65 -6.89 -6.28
N SER A 41 18.47 -6.36 -6.62
CA SER A 41 17.45 -6.02 -5.63
C SER A 41 16.78 -7.28 -5.09
N LEU A 42 16.76 -7.41 -3.76
CA LEU A 42 16.08 -8.49 -3.04
C LEU A 42 14.66 -8.11 -2.62
N VAL A 43 14.28 -6.84 -2.75
CA VAL A 43 12.87 -6.46 -2.68
C VAL A 43 12.20 -7.15 -3.86
N ALA A 44 11.14 -7.92 -3.61
CA ALA A 44 10.33 -8.49 -4.67
C ALA A 44 9.73 -7.34 -5.48
N GLY A 45 10.47 -6.85 -6.47
CA GLY A 45 9.93 -6.00 -7.51
C GLY A 45 8.77 -6.73 -8.17
N PRO A 46 7.81 -6.01 -8.77
CA PRO A 46 6.87 -6.66 -9.65
C PRO A 46 7.66 -7.52 -10.65
N PRO A 47 7.19 -8.74 -10.97
CA PRO A 47 7.89 -9.61 -11.91
C PRO A 47 8.22 -8.82 -13.16
N SER A 48 9.44 -8.99 -13.66
CA SER A 48 9.88 -8.42 -14.93
C SER A 48 8.77 -8.62 -15.96
N VAL A 49 8.40 -7.55 -16.67
CA VAL A 49 7.32 -7.59 -17.68
C VAL A 49 7.64 -8.64 -18.75
N MET A 50 8.93 -8.86 -19.02
CA MET A 50 9.41 -9.87 -19.97
C MET A 50 9.18 -11.30 -19.49
N ASP A 51 8.98 -11.51 -18.19
CA ASP A 51 8.76 -12.81 -17.55
C ASP A 51 7.31 -12.98 -17.06
N ALA A 52 6.44 -12.00 -17.33
CA ALA A 52 5.06 -12.03 -16.88
C ALA A 52 4.24 -13.07 -17.65
N THR A 53 3.51 -13.90 -16.92
CA THR A 53 2.52 -14.81 -17.50
C THR A 53 1.35 -14.01 -18.07
N ARG A 54 0.61 -14.60 -19.03
CA ARG A 54 -0.62 -14.00 -19.56
C ARG A 54 -1.63 -13.64 -18.47
N ALA A 55 -1.76 -14.48 -17.44
CA ALA A 55 -2.66 -14.21 -16.31
C ALA A 55 -2.24 -12.96 -15.54
N GLN A 56 -0.94 -12.79 -15.28
CA GLN A 56 -0.40 -11.60 -14.62
C GLN A 56 -0.59 -10.33 -15.46
N LEU A 57 -0.45 -10.43 -16.79
CA LEU A 57 -0.69 -9.30 -17.69
C LEU A 57 -2.18 -8.89 -17.72
N VAL A 58 -3.10 -9.85 -17.73
CA VAL A 58 -4.55 -9.58 -17.66
C VAL A 58 -4.92 -8.93 -16.32
N GLU A 59 -4.33 -9.39 -15.22
CA GLU A 59 -4.57 -8.78 -13.91
C GLU A 59 -3.98 -7.37 -13.82
N ALA A 60 -2.80 -7.14 -14.41
CA ALA A 60 -2.22 -5.81 -14.50
C ALA A 60 -3.07 -4.85 -15.35
N ASP A 61 -3.59 -5.31 -16.48
CA ASP A 61 -4.52 -4.55 -17.33
C ASP A 61 -5.80 -4.18 -16.55
N ARG A 62 -6.39 -5.15 -15.83
CA ARG A 62 -7.58 -4.90 -15.01
C ARG A 62 -7.32 -3.85 -13.93
N ARG A 63 -6.21 -3.93 -13.19
CA ARG A 63 -5.84 -2.92 -12.18
C ARG A 63 -5.64 -1.54 -12.82
N ALA A 64 -5.00 -1.49 -13.99
CA ALA A 64 -4.81 -0.25 -14.73
C ALA A 64 -6.14 0.38 -15.17
N GLN A 65 -7.10 -0.42 -15.64
CA GLN A 65 -8.43 0.06 -16.01
C GLN A 65 -9.16 0.69 -14.83
N HIS A 66 -9.08 0.09 -13.64
CA HIS A 66 -9.67 0.66 -12.43
C HIS A 66 -8.97 1.95 -12.00
N ALA A 67 -7.64 2.02 -12.08
CA ALA A 67 -6.92 3.26 -11.81
C ALA A 67 -7.33 4.40 -12.77
N VAL A 68 -7.47 4.09 -14.06
CA VAL A 68 -7.93 5.06 -15.07
C VAL A 68 -9.36 5.50 -14.77
N ALA A 69 -10.28 4.57 -14.48
CA ALA A 69 -11.66 4.90 -14.13
C ALA A 69 -11.76 5.84 -12.92
N ALA A 70 -10.97 5.59 -11.86
CA ALA A 70 -10.89 6.51 -10.72
C ALA A 70 -10.44 7.91 -11.14
N MET A 71 -9.41 8.01 -12.00
CA MET A 71 -8.90 9.30 -12.48
C MET A 71 -9.88 10.02 -13.40
N GLU A 72 -10.65 9.29 -14.21
CA GLU A 72 -11.69 9.88 -15.07
C GLU A 72 -12.83 10.48 -14.24
N LEU A 73 -13.25 9.80 -13.17
CA LEU A 73 -14.20 10.34 -12.20
C LEU A 73 -13.65 11.63 -11.58
N ILE A 74 -12.41 11.62 -11.08
CA ILE A 74 -11.75 12.79 -10.48
C ILE A 74 -11.66 13.97 -11.47
N ARG A 75 -11.31 13.70 -12.74
CA ARG A 75 -11.17 14.73 -13.79
C ARG A 75 -12.48 15.47 -14.07
N GLY A 76 -13.63 14.86 -13.78
CA GLY A 76 -14.94 15.50 -13.90
C GLY A 76 -15.19 16.63 -12.89
N TRP A 77 -14.32 16.79 -11.90
CA TRP A 77 -14.48 17.73 -10.80
C TRP A 77 -13.39 18.81 -10.79
N PHE A 78 -13.77 19.99 -10.32
CA PHE A 78 -12.82 21.09 -10.13
C PHE A 78 -11.93 20.80 -8.93
N TRP A 79 -10.62 20.65 -9.14
CA TRP A 79 -9.63 20.52 -8.08
C TRP A 79 -9.25 21.90 -7.52
N PRO A 80 -9.64 22.25 -6.28
CA PRO A 80 -9.36 23.58 -5.74
C PRO A 80 -7.87 23.79 -5.53
N PRO A 81 -7.32 24.99 -5.83
CA PRO A 81 -5.91 25.29 -5.60
C PRO A 81 -5.48 25.18 -4.13
N SER A 82 -6.43 25.25 -3.19
CA SER A 82 -6.20 25.09 -1.75
C SER A 82 -6.01 23.65 -1.30
N VAL A 83 -6.36 22.67 -2.15
CA VAL A 83 -6.30 21.24 -1.84
C VAL A 83 -4.98 20.67 -2.36
N THR A 84 -4.17 20.15 -1.45
CA THR A 84 -2.79 19.71 -1.77
C THR A 84 -2.72 18.21 -2.03
N THR A 85 -3.64 17.43 -1.44
CA THR A 85 -3.63 15.97 -1.56
C THR A 85 -4.91 15.41 -2.15
N LEU A 86 -4.82 14.24 -2.79
CA LEU A 86 -5.99 13.51 -3.26
C LEU A 86 -6.95 13.14 -2.13
N GLY A 87 -6.43 12.82 -0.94
CA GLY A 87 -7.25 12.48 0.22
C GLY A 87 -8.08 13.67 0.74
N GLU A 88 -7.52 14.88 0.71
CA GLU A 88 -8.25 16.11 0.99
C GLU A 88 -9.32 16.37 -0.08
N PHE A 89 -8.94 16.27 -1.36
CA PHE A 89 -9.84 16.48 -2.48
C PHE A 89 -11.05 15.55 -2.44
N ILE A 90 -10.81 14.25 -2.30
CA ILE A 90 -11.87 13.24 -2.26
C ILE A 90 -12.87 13.58 -1.16
N ARG A 91 -12.45 14.03 0.03
CA ARG A 91 -13.38 14.35 1.14
C ARG A 91 -14.38 15.45 0.79
N GLU A 92 -14.04 16.37 -0.12
CA GLU A 92 -14.92 17.46 -0.55
C GLU A 92 -15.96 17.03 -1.59
N LEU A 93 -15.78 15.85 -2.20
CA LEU A 93 -16.70 15.32 -3.20
C LEU A 93 -18.00 14.76 -2.57
N PRO A 94 -19.11 14.69 -3.34
CA PRO A 94 -20.31 13.97 -2.95
C PRO A 94 -20.02 12.53 -2.55
N GLN A 95 -20.75 12.02 -1.56
CA GLN A 95 -20.47 10.71 -0.96
C GLN A 95 -20.47 9.56 -1.98
N ASP A 96 -21.44 9.54 -2.87
CA ASP A 96 -21.59 8.56 -3.95
C ASP A 96 -20.39 8.56 -4.91
N VAL A 97 -19.82 9.74 -5.18
CA VAL A 97 -18.62 9.88 -6.01
C VAL A 97 -17.38 9.39 -5.27
N ARG A 98 -17.26 9.71 -3.96
CA ARG A 98 -16.17 9.22 -3.13
C ARG A 98 -16.13 7.70 -3.06
N GLU A 99 -17.29 7.08 -2.86
CA GLU A 99 -17.43 5.62 -2.80
C GLU A 99 -17.01 4.98 -4.12
N GLN A 100 -17.47 5.51 -5.26
CA GLN A 100 -17.05 5.02 -6.58
C GLN A 100 -15.54 5.16 -6.82
N ILE A 101 -14.94 6.29 -6.43
CA ILE A 101 -13.50 6.48 -6.54
C ILE A 101 -12.77 5.48 -5.63
N ALA A 102 -13.22 5.31 -4.38
CA ALA A 102 -12.62 4.38 -3.43
C ALA A 102 -12.67 2.93 -3.94
N ASP A 103 -13.82 2.49 -4.47
CA ASP A 103 -13.98 1.16 -5.04
C ASP A 103 -12.99 0.89 -6.17
N HIS A 104 -12.82 1.85 -7.09
CA HIS A 104 -11.84 1.75 -8.16
C HIS A 104 -10.39 1.76 -7.66
N LEU A 105 -10.06 2.58 -6.66
CA LEU A 105 -8.71 2.60 -6.08
C LEU A 105 -8.38 1.28 -5.36
N VAL A 106 -9.32 0.69 -4.64
CA VAL A 106 -9.18 -0.64 -4.01
C VAL A 106 -8.97 -1.71 -5.09
N GLN A 107 -9.79 -1.71 -6.14
CA GLN A 107 -9.67 -2.68 -7.24
C GLN A 107 -8.36 -2.50 -8.05
N ALA A 108 -7.78 -1.30 -8.06
CA ALA A 108 -6.47 -1.03 -8.62
C ALA A 108 -5.30 -1.48 -7.73
N GLY A 109 -5.56 -1.79 -6.45
CA GLY A 109 -4.55 -2.10 -5.44
C GLY A 109 -3.77 -0.86 -4.96
N LEU A 110 -4.42 0.31 -4.94
CA LEU A 110 -3.84 1.60 -4.55
C LEU A 110 -4.34 2.12 -3.18
N SER A 111 -5.21 1.35 -2.51
CA SER A 111 -5.76 1.64 -1.18
C SER A 111 -5.61 0.45 -0.24
#